data_AF-A0A841KPU8-F1
#
_entry.id   AF-A0A841KPU8-F1
#
_cell.length_a   1.000
_cell.length_b   1.000
_cell.length_c   1.000
_cell.angle_alpha   90.00
_cell.angle_beta   90.00
_cell.angle_gamma   90.00
#
_symmetry.space_group_name_H-M   'P 1'
#
loop_
_entity.id
_entity.type
_entity.pdbx_description
1 polymer ?
#
loop_
_entity_poly.entity_id
_entity_poly.type
_entity_poly.pdbx_seq_one_letter_code
_entity_poly.pdbx_strand_id
1 'polypeptide(L)'
;MDKTKLNDYSKRIWQESVNVFTDLEHLRLAILNIKISVAKIDSGEHRALATVADYLSDSIDSIEAKTGRIRDLSKHIGREINQSE
;
A
#
# COMPACT_ATOMS: atom_id res chain seq x y z
N MET A 1 4.16 20.56 -22.31
CA MET A 1 4.53 19.19 -21.89
C MET A 1 3.89 18.22 -22.86
N ASP A 2 4.65 17.25 -23.37
CA ASP A 2 4.16 16.26 -24.35
C ASP A 2 3.09 15.37 -23.70
N LYS A 3 1.87 15.34 -24.27
CA LYS A 3 0.73 14.56 -23.76
C LYS A 3 1.07 13.06 -23.72
N THR A 4 1.90 12.57 -24.65
CA THR A 4 2.36 11.18 -24.70
C THR A 4 3.19 10.86 -23.46
N LYS A 5 4.14 11.72 -23.11
CA LYS A 5 4.98 11.56 -21.91
C LYS A 5 4.14 11.63 -20.63
N LEU A 6 3.14 12.51 -20.59
CA LEU A 6 2.25 12.61 -19.43
C LEU A 6 1.40 11.33 -19.25
N ASN A 7 0.90 10.76 -20.36
CA ASN A 7 0.18 9.48 -20.34
C ASN A 7 1.08 8.34 -19.84
N ASP A 8 2.32 8.27 -20.34
CA ASP A 8 3.29 7.26 -19.88
C ASP A 8 3.64 7.40 -18.40
N TYR A 9 3.82 8.63 -17.90
CA TYR A 9 4.00 8.85 -16.46
C TYR A 9 2.80 8.40 -15.64
N SER A 10 1.57 8.67 -16.11
CA SER A 10 0.35 8.24 -15.41
C SER A 10 0.25 6.70 -15.32
N LYS A 11 0.60 5.98 -16.39
CA LYS A 11 0.64 4.51 -16.41
C LYS A 11 1.70 3.97 -15.47
N ARG A 12 2.89 4.58 -15.44
CA ARG A 12 3.97 4.18 -14.53
C ARG A 12 3.58 4.38 -13.07
N ILE A 13 3.04 5.55 -12.71
CA ILE A 13 2.58 5.81 -11.33
C ILE A 13 1.48 4.84 -10.93
N TRP A 14 0.56 4.53 -11.85
CA TRP A 14 -0.45 3.51 -11.64
C TRP A 14 0.16 2.14 -11.34
N GLN A 15 1.11 1.69 -12.15
CA GLN A 15 1.77 0.40 -11.97
C GLN A 15 2.57 0.33 -10.66
N GLU A 16 3.33 1.37 -10.31
CA GLU A 16 4.03 1.44 -9.03
C GLU A 16 3.04 1.38 -7.85
N SER A 17 1.88 2.03 -7.96
CA SER A 17 0.85 1.97 -6.92
C SER A 17 0.27 0.55 -6.76
N VAL A 18 0.16 -0.22 -7.85
CA VAL A 18 -0.24 -1.64 -7.82
C VAL A 18 0.86 -2.50 -7.19
N ASN A 19 2.13 -2.25 -7.51
CA ASN A 19 3.26 -2.98 -6.93
C ASN A 19 3.31 -2.79 -5.41
N VAL A 20 3.17 -1.55 -4.93
CA VAL A 20 3.13 -1.27 -3.49
C VAL A 20 1.98 -2.01 -2.80
N PHE A 21 0.81 -2.12 -3.45
CA PHE A 21 -0.31 -2.88 -2.89
C PHE A 21 0.06 -4.35 -2.63
N THR A 22 0.72 -4.99 -3.60
CA THR A 22 1.20 -6.38 -3.46
C THR A 22 2.23 -6.50 -2.33
N ASP A 23 3.17 -5.57 -2.21
CA ASP A 23 4.18 -5.58 -1.15
C ASP A 23 3.55 -5.40 0.24
N LEU A 24 2.51 -4.57 0.37
CA LEU A 24 1.75 -4.41 1.61
C LEU A 24 1.03 -5.71 2.02
N GLU A 25 0.57 -6.52 1.06
CA GLU A 25 -0.05 -7.81 1.35
C GLU A 25 0.96 -8.80 1.98
N HIS A 26 2.20 -8.84 1.46
CA HIS A 26 3.27 -9.62 2.08
C HIS A 26 3.58 -9.16 3.51
N LEU A 27 3.60 -7.84 3.75
CA LEU A 27 3.83 -7.30 5.09
C LEU A 27 2.67 -7.64 6.06
N ARG A 28 1.42 -7.60 5.60
CA ARG A 28 0.25 -8.04 6.40
C ARG A 28 0.38 -9.49 6.83
N LEU A 29 0.76 -10.39 5.91
CA LEU A 29 0.98 -11.80 6.22
C LEU A 29 2.10 -12.00 7.26
N ALA A 30 3.20 -11.25 7.12
CA ALA A 30 4.29 -11.29 8.09
C ALA A 30 3.83 -10.82 9.49
N ILE A 31 3.08 -9.72 9.57
CA ILE A 31 2.52 -9.20 10.82
C ILE A 31 1.54 -10.20 11.45
N LEU A 32 0.68 -10.84 10.66
CA LEU A 32 -0.22 -11.88 11.13
C LEU A 32 0.56 -13.03 11.77
N ASN A 33 1.63 -13.50 11.12
CA ASN A 33 2.50 -14.53 11.66
C ASN A 33 3.20 -14.11 12.97
N ILE A 34 3.60 -12.84 13.07
CA ILE A 34 4.13 -12.26 14.32
C ILE A 34 3.06 -12.31 15.41
N LYS A 35 1.85 -11.81 15.14
CA LYS A 35 0.74 -11.83 16.12
C LYS A 35 0.43 -13.25 16.61
N ILE A 36 0.36 -14.22 15.71
CA ILE A 36 0.14 -15.64 16.05
C ILE A 36 1.28 -16.19 16.90
N SER A 37 2.53 -15.87 16.56
CA SER A 37 3.71 -16.36 17.28
C SER A 37 3.79 -15.77 18.69
N VAL A 38 3.53 -14.46 18.79
CA VAL A 38 3.52 -13.71 20.05
C VAL A 38 2.42 -14.21 20.99
N ALA A 39 1.24 -14.57 20.47
CA ALA A 39 0.15 -15.14 21.27
C ALA A 39 0.51 -16.48 21.95
N LYS A 40 1.57 -17.16 21.49
CA LYS A 40 2.08 -18.40 22.09
C LYS A 40 3.16 -18.18 23.14
N ILE A 41 3.60 -16.93 23.35
CA ILE A 41 4.65 -16.57 24.30
C ILE A 41 4.00 -16.24 25.65
N ASP A 42 4.30 -17.03 26.68
CA ASP A 42 3.87 -16.79 28.05
C ASP A 42 4.88 -15.87 28.78
N SER A 43 5.02 -14.64 28.30
CA SER A 43 5.90 -13.62 28.90
C SER A 43 5.29 -12.23 28.81
N GLY A 44 5.63 -11.34 29.76
CA GLY A 44 5.15 -9.96 29.75
C GLY A 44 5.50 -9.17 28.47
N GLU A 45 6.50 -9.62 27.71
CA GLU A 45 6.94 -9.04 26.43
C GLU A 45 5.92 -9.26 25.30
N HIS A 46 5.00 -10.21 25.46
CA HIS A 46 3.97 -10.48 24.45
C HIS A 46 3.10 -9.24 24.18
N ARG A 47 2.84 -8.41 25.21
CA ARG A 47 2.03 -7.19 25.05
C ARG A 47 2.74 -6.14 24.22
N ALA A 48 4.03 -5.95 24.46
CA ALA A 48 4.83 -4.98 23.70
C ALA A 48 4.89 -5.38 22.22
N LEU A 49 5.12 -6.66 21.92
CA LEU A 49 5.17 -7.17 20.56
C LEU A 49 3.80 -7.11 19.86
N ALA A 50 2.70 -7.38 20.58
CA ALA A 50 1.35 -7.22 20.05
C ALA A 50 1.06 -5.75 19.67
N THR A 51 1.40 -4.80 20.55
CA THR A 51 1.23 -3.36 20.27
C THR A 51 2.04 -2.91 19.05
N VAL A 52 3.28 -3.39 18.90
CA VAL A 52 4.10 -3.08 17.70
C VAL A 52 3.45 -3.65 16.44
N ALA A 53 2.95 -4.87 16.50
CA ALA A 53 2.26 -5.51 15.38
C ALA A 53 0.95 -4.78 15.00
N ASP A 54 0.22 -4.24 15.99
CA ASP A 54 -0.96 -3.41 15.75
C ASP A 54 -0.59 -2.08 15.08
N TYR A 55 0.41 -1.37 15.60
CA TYR A 55 0.89 -0.12 15.00
C TYR A 55 1.37 -0.29 13.55
N LEU A 56 2.05 -1.39 13.24
CA LEU A 56 2.46 -1.73 11.88
C LEU A 56 1.25 -2.01 10.98
N SER A 57 0.22 -2.69 11.50
CA SER A 57 -1.03 -2.94 10.79
C SER A 57 -1.72 -1.63 10.40
N ASP A 58 -1.90 -0.72 11.35
CA ASP A 58 -2.52 0.60 11.11
C ASP A 58 -1.71 1.43 10.09
N SER A 59 -0.39 1.34 10.16
CA SER A 59 0.50 2.01 9.21
C SER A 59 0.32 1.46 7.79
N ILE A 60 0.19 0.14 7.63
CA ILE A 60 -0.07 -0.48 6.33
C ILE A 60 -1.42 -0.03 5.76
N ASP A 61 -2.47 -0.03 6.58
CA ASP A 61 -3.80 0.41 6.15
C ASP A 61 -3.79 1.87 5.66
N SER A 62 -3.03 2.73 6.34
CA SER A 62 -2.83 4.13 5.92
C SER A 62 -2.07 4.23 4.59
N ILE A 63 -1.03 3.42 4.37
CA ILE A 63 -0.28 3.40 3.11
C ILE A 63 -1.17 2.90 1.98
N GLU A 64 -1.91 1.81 2.18
CA GLU A 64 -2.83 1.24 1.19
C GLU A 64 -3.90 2.25 0.76
N ALA A 65 -4.48 2.99 1.71
CA ALA A 65 -5.44 4.03 1.41
C ALA A 65 -4.83 5.16 0.55
N LYS A 66 -3.59 5.58 0.85
CA LYS A 66 -2.90 6.64 0.10
C LYS A 66 -2.50 6.16 -1.30
N THR A 67 -1.98 4.94 -1.44
CA THR A 67 -1.59 4.37 -2.74
C THR A 67 -2.80 4.10 -3.62
N GLY A 68 -3.92 3.65 -3.04
CA GLY A 68 -5.21 3.56 -3.71
C GLY A 68 -5.65 4.90 -4.31
N ARG A 69 -5.55 6.00 -3.55
CA ARG A 69 -5.86 7.34 -4.07
C ARG A 69 -4.91 7.77 -5.20
N ILE A 70 -3.61 7.53 -5.08
CA ILE A 70 -2.62 7.85 -6.13
C ILE A 70 -2.91 7.09 -7.42
N ARG A 71 -3.25 5.81 -7.30
CA ARG A 71 -3.65 4.94 -8.40
C ARG A 71 -4.88 5.51 -9.13
N ASP A 72 -5.89 5.93 -8.39
CA ASP A 72 -7.15 6.42 -8.96
C ASP A 72 -6.97 7.81 -9.61
N LEU A 73 -6.17 8.69 -9.01
CA LEU A 73 -5.76 9.96 -9.63
C LEU A 73 -4.99 9.73 -10.94
N SER A 74 -4.09 8.75 -10.97
CA SER A 74 -3.32 8.40 -12.16
C SER A 74 -4.22 7.89 -13.29
N LYS A 75 -5.24 7.08 -12.97
CA LYS A 75 -6.28 6.68 -13.94
C LYS A 75 -7.07 7.87 -14.46
N HIS A 76 -7.45 8.79 -13.57
CA HIS A 76 -8.20 9.97 -13.97
C HIS A 76 -7.39 10.85 -14.93
N ILE A 77 -6.13 11.14 -14.60
CA ILE A 77 -5.20 11.87 -15.49
C ILE A 77 -5.11 11.19 -16.86
N GLY A 78 -4.92 9.87 -16.91
CA GLY A 78 -4.87 9.13 -18.18
C GLY A 78 -6.15 9.26 -19.02
N ARG A 79 -7.34 9.27 -18.38
CA ARG A 79 -8.63 9.46 -19.07
C ARG A 79 -8.79 10.89 -19.61
N GLU A 80 -8.48 11.90 -18.81
CA GLU A 80 -8.56 13.31 -19.23
C GLU A 80 -7.66 13.60 -20.43
N ILE A 81 -6.47 12.99 -20.48
CA ILE A 81 -5.54 13.12 -21.62
C ILE A 81 -6.16 12.56 -22.90
N ASN A 82 -6.77 11.37 -22.84
CA ASN A 82 -7.35 10.69 -23.99
C ASN A 82 -8.70 11.30 -24.44
N GLN A 83 -9.42 11.99 -23.54
CA GLN A 83 -10.66 12.72 -23.89
C GLN A 83 -10.42 14.11 -24.47
N SER A 84 -9.20 14.63 -24.31
CA SER A 84 -8.77 15.92 -24.87
C SER A 84 -8.26 15.78 -26.33
N GLU A 85 -8.65 14.72 -27.02
CA GLU A 85 -8.43 14.42 -28.45
C GLU A 85 -9.73 14.66 -29.24
#